data_AF-V7AME0-F1
#
_entry.id   AF-V7AME0-F1
#
_cell.length_a   1.000
_cell.length_b   1.000
_cell.length_c   1.000
_cell.angle_alpha   90.00
_cell.angle_beta   90.00
_cell.angle_gamma   90.00
#
_symmetry.space_group_name_H-M   'P 1'
#
loop_
_entity.id
_entity.type
_entity.pdbx_description
1 polymer ?
#
loop_
_entity_poly.entity_id
_entity_poly.type
_entity_poly.pdbx_seq_one_letter_code
_entity_poly.pdbx_strand_id
1 'polypeptide(L)'
;MTLKALLSGCSVGGLAAIIHCDEFCGLFPMTRRVKCLSDAGLFLYAIDVSGGRTLRNLYGDVVGLQCFFPQNLIASVKTTLFILNADYDSWQVIFYWHDCRLNHAKCTAPQIQYLQGFRIHMLNVIKDLARANQNGLFINSCFSHSQSERQDTWFADNSPIIRNKILMNMHDIALAVGDWYFDRAGVKVIDCPYPCDNTSHHLIFNNF
;
A
#
# COMPACT_ATOMS: atom_id res chain seq x y z
N MET A 1 -5.80 -27.85 -15.31
CA MET A 1 -5.47 -26.49 -14.81
C MET A 1 -5.74 -26.45 -13.32
N THR A 2 -4.78 -25.96 -12.52
CA THR A 2 -4.98 -25.76 -11.07
C THR A 2 -5.69 -24.42 -10.86
N LEU A 3 -6.85 -24.42 -10.22
CA LEU A 3 -7.55 -23.17 -9.88
C LEU A 3 -6.69 -22.36 -8.89
N LYS A 4 -6.55 -21.06 -9.16
CA LYS A 4 -5.97 -20.07 -8.25
C LYS A 4 -7.08 -19.09 -7.84
N ALA A 5 -7.06 -18.64 -6.60
CA ALA A 5 -7.95 -17.58 -6.10
C ALA A 5 -7.11 -16.39 -5.62
N LEU A 6 -7.59 -15.18 -5.88
CA LEU A 6 -7.00 -13.93 -5.41
C LEU A 6 -8.09 -13.12 -4.71
N LEU A 7 -7.86 -12.78 -3.44
CA LEU A 7 -8.65 -11.75 -2.76
C LEU A 7 -7.93 -10.41 -2.94
N SER A 8 -8.54 -9.49 -3.67
CA SER A 8 -7.99 -8.15 -3.88
C SER A 8 -8.98 -7.09 -3.42
N GLY A 9 -8.45 -5.99 -2.89
CA GLY A 9 -9.27 -4.83 -2.60
C GLY A 9 -8.44 -3.55 -2.58
N CYS A 10 -9.14 -2.43 -2.69
CA CYS A 10 -8.58 -1.10 -2.71
C CYS A 10 -9.06 -0.26 -1.52
N SER A 11 -8.20 0.60 -0.96
CA SER A 11 -8.55 1.46 0.19
C SER A 11 -9.05 0.64 1.38
N VAL A 12 -10.25 0.92 1.90
CA VAL A 12 -10.92 0.11 2.94
C VAL A 12 -11.12 -1.34 2.48
N GLY A 13 -11.37 -1.59 1.19
CA GLY A 13 -11.39 -2.94 0.63
C GLY A 13 -10.02 -3.61 0.66
N GLY A 14 -8.94 -2.84 0.49
CA GLY A 14 -7.57 -3.31 0.64
C GLY A 14 -7.25 -3.68 2.08
N LEU A 15 -7.75 -2.89 3.05
CA LEU A 15 -7.69 -3.22 4.46
C LEU A 15 -8.45 -4.52 4.76
N ALA A 16 -9.67 -4.66 4.24
CA ALA A 16 -10.46 -5.88 4.37
C ALA A 16 -9.75 -7.10 3.77
N ALA A 17 -9.05 -6.94 2.64
CA ALA A 17 -8.24 -7.99 2.05
C ALA A 17 -7.10 -8.46 2.96
N ILE A 18 -6.50 -7.56 3.76
CA ILE A 18 -5.51 -7.95 4.78
C ILE A 18 -6.20 -8.72 5.92
N ILE A 19 -7.28 -8.17 6.48
CA ILE A 19 -7.97 -8.72 7.65
C ILE A 19 -8.53 -10.12 7.37
N HIS A 20 -9.16 -10.31 6.21
CA HIS A 20 -9.87 -11.54 5.86
C HIS A 20 -9.02 -12.52 5.03
N CYS A 21 -7.73 -12.26 4.82
CA CYS A 21 -6.91 -13.08 3.92
C CYS A 21 -6.86 -14.56 4.33
N ASP A 22 -6.64 -14.82 5.62
CA ASP A 22 -6.56 -16.19 6.15
C ASP A 22 -7.92 -16.89 6.18
N GLU A 23 -8.99 -16.15 6.48
CA GLU A 23 -10.36 -16.65 6.42
C GLU A 23 -10.73 -17.05 4.99
N PHE A 24 -10.45 -16.18 4.02
CA PHE A 24 -10.68 -16.44 2.61
C PHE A 24 -9.90 -17.67 2.12
N CYS A 25 -8.64 -17.83 2.56
CA CYS A 25 -7.85 -19.04 2.30
C CYS A 25 -8.54 -20.30 2.85
N GLY A 26 -9.12 -20.22 4.06
CA GLY A 26 -9.86 -21.30 4.70
C GLY A 26 -11.13 -21.75 3.97
N LEU A 27 -11.67 -20.95 3.04
CA LEU A 27 -12.82 -21.33 2.21
C LEU A 27 -12.46 -22.35 1.11
N PHE A 28 -11.18 -22.57 0.85
CA PHE A 28 -10.71 -23.44 -0.22
C PHE A 28 -9.98 -24.68 0.33
N PRO A 29 -9.98 -25.81 -0.40
CA PRO A 29 -9.13 -26.95 -0.07
C PRO A 29 -7.65 -26.57 -0.09
N MET A 30 -6.83 -27.23 0.75
CA MET A 30 -5.37 -27.00 0.84
C MET A 30 -4.60 -27.16 -0.49
N THR A 31 -5.18 -27.85 -1.48
CA THR A 31 -4.59 -28.02 -2.82
C THR A 31 -4.74 -26.78 -3.71
N ARG A 32 -5.53 -25.79 -3.31
CA ARG A 32 -5.76 -24.55 -4.06
C ARG A 32 -4.76 -23.48 -3.62
N ARG A 33 -4.20 -22.77 -4.61
CA ARG A 33 -3.35 -21.60 -4.31
C ARG A 33 -4.25 -20.39 -4.10
N VAL A 34 -4.24 -19.88 -2.88
CA VAL A 34 -4.91 -18.63 -2.50
C VAL A 34 -3.84 -17.58 -2.17
N LYS A 35 -4.03 -16.38 -2.71
CA LYS A 35 -3.20 -15.21 -2.40
C LYS A 35 -4.10 -14.00 -2.15
N CYS A 36 -3.56 -12.97 -1.52
CA CYS A 36 -4.28 -11.72 -1.28
C CYS A 36 -3.47 -10.51 -1.76
N LEU A 37 -4.15 -9.49 -2.26
CA LEU A 37 -3.57 -8.22 -2.70
C LEU A 37 -4.28 -7.07 -1.98
N SER A 38 -3.52 -6.27 -1.26
CA SER A 38 -4.00 -5.04 -0.64
C SER A 38 -3.45 -3.84 -1.40
N ASP A 39 -4.33 -3.05 -2.02
CA ASP A 39 -3.99 -1.76 -2.61
C ASP A 39 -4.47 -0.63 -1.69
N ALA A 40 -3.56 0.26 -1.29
CA ALA A 40 -3.86 1.42 -0.44
C ALA A 40 -4.55 1.07 0.89
N GLY A 41 -4.37 -0.16 1.38
CA GLY A 41 -5.04 -0.70 2.56
C GLY A 41 -4.28 -0.53 3.87
N LEU A 42 -3.06 0.02 3.83
CA LEU A 42 -2.25 0.24 5.03
C LEU A 42 -2.61 1.55 5.74
N PHE A 43 -3.73 1.52 6.45
CA PHE A 43 -4.09 2.60 7.36
C PHE A 43 -3.26 2.51 8.64
N LEU A 44 -2.38 3.49 8.87
CA LEU A 44 -1.57 3.49 10.08
C LEU A 44 -2.28 4.21 11.21
N TYR A 45 -2.16 3.65 12.40
CA TYR A 45 -2.42 4.33 13.65
C TYR A 45 -1.26 5.27 13.96
N ALA A 46 -1.34 6.48 13.42
CA ALA A 46 -0.38 7.54 13.66
C ALA A 46 -1.03 8.71 14.39
N ILE A 47 -0.20 9.49 15.08
CA ILE A 47 -0.59 10.82 15.56
C ILE A 47 -0.66 11.72 14.33
N ASP A 48 -1.82 12.34 14.10
CA ASP A 48 -2.02 13.24 12.97
C ASP A 48 -1.33 14.60 13.17
N VAL A 49 -1.44 15.47 12.17
CA VAL A 49 -0.84 16.81 12.14
C VAL A 49 -1.23 17.68 13.34
N SER A 50 -2.44 17.52 13.88
CA SER A 50 -2.95 18.27 15.03
C SER A 50 -2.48 17.72 16.38
N GLY A 51 -1.70 16.64 16.40
CA GLY A 51 -1.38 15.90 17.62
C GLY A 51 -2.48 14.93 18.05
N GLY A 52 -3.54 14.78 17.26
CA GLY A 52 -4.68 13.90 17.52
C GLY A 52 -4.49 12.48 16.98
N ARG A 53 -5.53 11.65 17.16
CA ARG A 53 -5.64 10.32 16.53
C ARG A 53 -6.86 10.29 15.62
N THR A 54 -6.88 11.18 14.62
CA THR A 54 -8.04 11.40 13.74
C THR A 54 -8.56 10.11 13.12
N LEU A 55 -7.72 9.25 12.53
CA LEU A 55 -8.19 7.97 11.97
C LEU A 55 -8.81 7.04 13.03
N ARG A 56 -8.22 6.96 14.23
CA ARG A 56 -8.81 6.19 15.34
C ARG A 56 -10.19 6.72 15.72
N ASN A 57 -10.34 8.04 15.78
CA ASN A 57 -11.57 8.68 16.20
C ASN A 57 -12.67 8.57 15.13
N LEU A 58 -12.31 8.73 13.85
CA LEU A 58 -13.23 8.54 12.72
C LEU A 58 -13.78 7.13 12.65
N TYR A 59 -12.91 6.15 12.89
CA TYR A 59 -13.32 4.76 12.97
C TYR A 59 -13.68 4.36 14.40
N GLY A 60 -13.85 5.28 15.35
CA GLY A 60 -14.02 4.98 16.78
C GLY A 60 -15.16 4.00 17.08
N ASP A 61 -16.26 4.11 16.32
CA ASP A 61 -17.43 3.22 16.42
C ASP A 61 -17.19 1.84 15.77
N VAL A 62 -16.20 1.75 14.87
CA VAL A 62 -15.74 0.51 14.20
C VAL A 62 -14.55 -0.13 14.96
N VAL A 63 -13.76 0.67 15.69
CA VAL A 63 -12.49 0.34 16.37
C VAL A 63 -12.72 -0.25 17.77
N GLY A 64 -13.83 -0.99 17.95
CA GLY A 64 -13.93 -1.96 19.04
C GLY A 64 -12.93 -3.12 18.89
N LEU A 65 -12.30 -3.26 17.72
CA LEU A 65 -11.37 -4.32 17.37
C LEU A 65 -9.95 -3.75 17.18
N GLN A 66 -8.99 -4.21 18.00
CA GLN A 66 -7.55 -3.91 17.84
C GLN A 66 -7.03 -4.23 16.42
N CYS A 67 -7.72 -5.09 15.68
CA CYS A 67 -7.37 -5.54 14.34
C CYS A 67 -7.75 -4.56 13.20
N PHE A 68 -8.36 -3.40 13.49
CA PHE A 68 -8.68 -2.44 12.42
C PHE A 68 -7.42 -1.85 11.77
N PHE A 69 -6.36 -1.66 12.55
CA PHE A 69 -5.09 -1.16 12.03
C PHE A 69 -4.19 -2.33 11.63
N PRO A 70 -3.79 -2.47 10.35
CA PRO A 70 -2.95 -3.56 9.88
C PRO A 70 -1.71 -3.80 10.73
N GLN A 71 -1.11 -2.75 11.30
CA GLN A 71 0.06 -2.88 12.18
C GLN A 71 -0.08 -3.86 13.34
N ASN A 72 -1.30 -4.14 13.80
CA ASN A 72 -1.54 -5.05 14.92
C ASN A 72 -1.68 -6.52 14.49
N LEU A 73 -1.86 -6.80 13.20
CA LEU A 73 -2.15 -8.16 12.70
C LEU A 73 -1.37 -8.57 11.46
N ILE A 74 -0.84 -7.63 10.67
CA ILE A 74 -0.26 -7.88 9.35
C ILE A 74 0.91 -8.86 9.40
N ALA A 75 1.69 -8.84 10.49
CA ALA A 75 2.79 -9.78 10.70
C ALA A 75 2.32 -11.22 11.04
N SER A 76 1.07 -11.38 11.45
CA SER A 76 0.45 -12.66 11.83
C SER A 76 -0.33 -13.31 10.69
N VAL A 77 -0.53 -12.62 9.56
CA VAL A 77 -1.21 -13.18 8.38
C VAL A 77 -0.36 -14.31 7.80
N LYS A 78 -0.94 -15.51 7.71
CA LYS A 78 -0.24 -16.71 7.25
C LYS A 78 -0.29 -16.86 5.73
N THR A 79 -1.40 -16.46 5.14
CA THR A 79 -1.66 -16.53 3.70
C THR A 79 -0.79 -15.51 2.96
N THR A 80 -0.37 -15.88 1.77
CA THR A 80 0.55 -15.06 0.97
C THR A 80 -0.10 -13.73 0.57
N LEU A 81 0.51 -12.63 0.98
CA LEU A 81 -0.03 -11.27 0.84
C LEU A 81 0.90 -10.38 0.03
N PHE A 82 0.33 -9.60 -0.88
CA PHE A 82 1.01 -8.51 -1.57
C PHE A 82 0.49 -7.16 -1.07
N ILE A 83 1.41 -6.28 -0.71
CA ILE A 83 1.09 -4.89 -0.36
C ILE A 83 1.48 -3.99 -1.51
N LEU A 84 0.49 -3.34 -2.10
CA LEU A 84 0.64 -2.19 -2.96
C LEU A 84 0.22 -0.96 -2.16
N ASN A 85 1.15 -0.04 -1.89
CA ASN A 85 0.81 1.18 -1.16
C ASN A 85 1.73 2.32 -1.57
N ALA A 86 1.17 3.52 -1.68
CA ALA A 86 1.97 4.73 -1.80
C ALA A 86 2.56 5.11 -0.44
N ASP A 87 3.82 5.56 -0.40
CA ASP A 87 4.46 6.05 0.83
C ASP A 87 3.79 7.31 1.37
N TYR A 88 3.24 8.13 0.49
CA TYR A 88 2.56 9.38 0.80
C TYR A 88 1.09 9.30 0.40
N ASP A 89 0.39 8.30 0.95
CA ASP A 89 -1.02 8.08 0.66
C ASP A 89 -1.87 9.30 1.05
N SER A 90 -2.56 9.89 0.08
CA SER A 90 -3.28 11.16 0.26
C SER A 90 -4.42 11.07 1.28
N TRP A 91 -4.96 9.86 1.53
CA TRP A 91 -6.02 9.66 2.52
C TRP A 91 -5.50 9.70 3.96
N GLN A 92 -4.21 9.51 4.19
CA GLN A 92 -3.60 9.60 5.53
C GLN A 92 -3.59 11.03 6.08
N VAL A 93 -3.58 12.02 5.20
CA VAL A 93 -3.55 13.45 5.53
C VAL A 93 -4.83 14.17 5.10
N ILE A 94 -5.93 13.45 4.91
CA ILE A 94 -7.14 13.97 4.25
C ILE A 94 -7.78 15.19 4.93
N PHE A 95 -7.59 15.35 6.25
CA PHE A 95 -8.20 16.43 7.05
C PHE A 95 -7.32 17.67 7.23
N TYR A 96 -6.07 17.63 6.77
CA TYR A 96 -5.11 18.71 7.00
C TYR A 96 -4.43 19.14 5.70
N TRP A 97 -3.82 20.32 5.73
CA TRP A 97 -2.98 20.83 4.64
C TRP A 97 -3.66 20.82 3.28
N HIS A 98 -4.85 21.41 3.20
CA HIS A 98 -5.71 21.41 2.01
C HIS A 98 -4.95 21.62 0.70
N ASP A 99 -4.12 22.66 0.60
CA ASP A 99 -3.32 22.94 -0.60
C ASP A 99 -2.32 21.82 -0.94
N CYS A 100 -1.56 21.33 0.04
CA CYS A 100 -0.60 20.22 -0.10
C CYS A 100 -1.30 18.90 -0.45
N ARG A 101 -2.47 18.64 0.16
CA ARG A 101 -3.32 17.48 -0.12
C ARG A 101 -3.85 17.49 -1.54
N LEU A 102 -4.30 18.65 -2.03
CA LEU A 102 -4.79 18.81 -3.39
C LEU A 102 -3.65 18.80 -4.42
N ASN A 103 -2.48 19.31 -4.05
CA ASN A 103 -1.31 19.34 -4.91
C ASN A 103 -0.03 19.26 -4.06
N HIS A 104 0.67 18.13 -4.16
CA HIS A 104 1.92 17.90 -3.43
C HIS A 104 2.99 18.98 -3.67
N ALA A 105 2.99 19.65 -4.83
CA ALA A 105 3.93 20.73 -5.13
C ALA A 105 3.71 21.97 -4.24
N LYS A 106 2.55 22.08 -3.60
CA LYS A 106 2.25 23.13 -2.60
C LYS A 106 2.64 22.73 -1.18
N CYS A 107 3.17 21.53 -0.96
CA CYS A 107 3.65 21.13 0.36
C CYS A 107 4.91 21.93 0.74
N THR A 108 4.91 22.48 1.94
CA THR A 108 6.09 23.12 2.55
C THR A 108 7.12 22.07 2.99
N ALA A 109 8.37 22.47 3.15
CA ALA A 109 9.41 21.55 3.62
C ALA A 109 9.08 20.85 4.95
N PRO A 110 8.49 21.52 5.98
CA PRO A 110 8.01 20.84 7.18
C PRO A 110 6.91 19.81 6.94
N GLN A 111 5.98 20.08 6.00
CA GLN A 111 4.92 19.12 5.64
C GLN A 111 5.52 17.87 5.01
N ILE A 112 6.46 18.03 4.08
CA ILE A 112 7.21 16.91 3.50
C ILE A 112 7.97 16.14 4.59
N GLN A 113 8.65 16.81 5.51
CA GLN A 113 9.39 16.16 6.58
C GLN A 113 8.47 15.29 7.47
N TYR A 114 7.27 15.78 7.79
CA TYR A 114 6.29 14.98 8.52
C TYR A 114 5.85 13.74 7.73
N LEU A 115 5.56 13.90 6.43
CA LEU A 115 5.21 12.80 5.53
C LEU A 115 6.33 11.76 5.41
N GLN A 116 7.60 12.18 5.45
CA GLN A 116 8.74 11.26 5.55
C GLN A 116 8.74 10.46 6.85
N GLY A 117 8.33 11.07 7.96
CA GLY A 117 8.12 10.35 9.22
C GLY A 117 7.05 9.26 9.10
N PHE A 118 5.95 9.57 8.40
CA PHE A 118 4.89 8.60 8.12
C PHE A 118 5.39 7.42 7.28
N ARG A 119 6.14 7.71 6.20
CA ARG A 119 6.82 6.69 5.38
C ARG A 119 7.66 5.75 6.26
N ILE A 120 8.52 6.30 7.12
CA ILE A 120 9.38 5.49 8.00
C ILE A 120 8.53 4.59 8.90
N HIS A 121 7.42 5.11 9.44
CA HIS A 121 6.51 4.33 10.26
C HIS A 121 5.86 3.17 9.47
N MET A 122 5.38 3.45 8.25
CA MET A 122 4.81 2.44 7.35
C MET A 122 5.79 1.31 7.06
N LEU A 123 7.03 1.67 6.67
CA LEU A 123 8.07 0.70 6.34
C LEU A 123 8.45 -0.17 7.54
N ASN A 124 8.42 0.38 8.75
CA ASN A 124 8.64 -0.40 9.98
C ASN A 124 7.52 -1.40 10.24
N VAL A 125 6.26 -1.02 9.99
CA VAL A 125 5.09 -1.91 10.17
C VAL A 125 5.14 -3.12 9.25
N ILE A 126 5.55 -2.94 7.99
CA ILE A 126 5.60 -4.03 7.01
C ILE A 126 6.91 -4.83 7.04
N LYS A 127 7.88 -4.44 7.87
CA LYS A 127 9.23 -5.04 7.88
C LYS A 127 9.21 -6.54 8.14
N ASP A 128 8.34 -7.01 9.03
CA ASP A 128 8.28 -8.44 9.37
C ASP A 128 7.54 -9.24 8.30
N LEU A 129 6.46 -8.69 7.74
CA LEU A 129 5.80 -9.24 6.54
C LEU A 129 6.78 -9.37 5.38
N ALA A 130 7.67 -8.39 5.21
CA ALA A 130 8.70 -8.36 4.17
C ALA A 130 9.78 -9.45 4.33
N ARG A 131 9.88 -10.13 5.48
CA ARG A 131 10.88 -11.22 5.66
C ARG A 131 10.46 -12.50 4.95
N ALA A 132 9.16 -12.77 4.88
CA ALA A 132 8.60 -13.90 4.16
C ALA A 132 8.85 -13.75 2.65
N ASN A 133 9.41 -14.76 1.99
CA ASN A 133 9.76 -14.69 0.57
C ASN A 133 8.54 -14.82 -0.35
N GLN A 134 7.48 -15.47 0.13
CA GLN A 134 6.21 -15.60 -0.57
C GLN A 134 5.44 -14.28 -0.65
N ASN A 135 5.61 -13.40 0.35
CA ASN A 135 4.93 -12.11 0.37
C ASN A 135 5.58 -11.13 -0.60
N GLY A 136 4.77 -10.23 -1.15
CA GLY A 136 5.22 -9.23 -2.10
C GLY A 136 4.95 -7.81 -1.64
N LEU A 137 5.75 -6.87 -2.13
CA LEU A 137 5.65 -5.44 -1.80
C LEU A 137 5.93 -4.62 -3.07
N PHE A 138 5.08 -3.62 -3.29
CA PHE A 138 5.35 -2.52 -4.21
C PHE A 138 4.98 -1.21 -3.51
N ILE A 139 6.00 -0.48 -3.09
CA ILE A 139 5.87 0.75 -2.32
C ILE A 139 6.57 1.88 -3.08
N ASN A 140 5.80 2.78 -3.70
CA ASN A 140 6.34 3.92 -4.45
C ASN A 140 6.29 5.22 -3.64
N SER A 141 7.12 6.18 -4.03
CA SER A 141 7.16 7.50 -3.43
C SER A 141 6.12 8.48 -4.00
N CYS A 142 5.00 7.96 -4.52
CA CYS A 142 3.92 8.76 -5.08
C CYS A 142 3.06 9.40 -3.98
N PHE A 143 2.64 10.65 -4.19
CA PHE A 143 1.44 11.22 -3.57
C PHE A 143 0.18 10.69 -4.26
N SER A 144 -0.34 9.54 -3.85
CA SER A 144 -1.48 8.91 -4.53
C SER A 144 -2.35 8.06 -3.62
N HIS A 145 -3.44 7.53 -4.14
CA HIS A 145 -4.31 6.55 -3.49
C HIS A 145 -4.90 5.64 -4.57
N SER A 146 -5.13 4.36 -4.26
CA SER A 146 -5.78 3.41 -5.16
C SER A 146 -5.09 3.22 -6.51
N GLN A 147 -3.86 2.71 -6.52
CA GLN A 147 -3.02 2.69 -7.73
C GLN A 147 -3.31 1.52 -8.68
N SER A 148 -4.02 0.47 -8.22
CA SER A 148 -4.42 -0.66 -9.06
C SER A 148 -5.69 -0.41 -9.88
N GLU A 149 -6.50 0.57 -9.49
CA GLU A 149 -7.79 0.86 -10.13
C GLU A 149 -7.68 1.77 -11.36
N ARG A 150 -6.48 2.31 -11.61
CA ARG A 150 -6.21 3.25 -12.69
C ARG A 150 -5.23 2.66 -13.69
N GLN A 151 -5.62 2.61 -14.98
CA GLN A 151 -4.77 2.02 -16.03
C GLN A 151 -3.42 2.74 -16.16
N ASP A 152 -3.41 4.07 -16.01
CA ASP A 152 -2.22 4.89 -16.17
C ASP A 152 -1.19 4.67 -15.05
N THR A 153 -1.62 4.19 -13.88
CA THR A 153 -0.71 3.81 -12.79
C THR A 153 -0.43 2.31 -12.77
N TRP A 154 -1.40 1.48 -13.17
CA TRP A 154 -1.29 0.02 -13.15
C TRP A 154 -0.40 -0.53 -14.27
N PHE A 155 -0.67 -0.16 -15.52
CA PHE A 155 0.03 -0.72 -16.69
C PHE A 155 -0.12 0.17 -17.94
N ALA A 156 0.77 1.15 -18.07
CA ALA A 156 0.86 2.04 -19.22
C ALA A 156 2.32 2.38 -19.52
N ASP A 157 2.62 2.86 -20.73
CA ASP A 157 3.99 3.21 -21.16
C ASP A 157 4.68 4.22 -20.22
N ASN A 158 3.90 5.08 -19.56
CA ASN A 158 4.38 6.07 -18.60
C ASN A 158 3.99 5.75 -17.14
N SER A 159 3.55 4.52 -16.84
CA SER A 159 3.18 4.16 -15.47
C SER A 159 4.37 4.28 -14.49
N PRO A 160 4.12 4.50 -13.18
CA PRO A 160 5.17 4.56 -12.19
C PRO A 160 6.00 3.28 -12.16
N ILE A 161 7.31 3.42 -12.29
CA ILE A 161 8.24 2.30 -12.31
C ILE A 161 9.29 2.44 -11.22
N ILE A 162 9.51 1.37 -10.47
CA ILE A 162 10.59 1.32 -9.48
C ILE A 162 11.63 0.31 -9.96
N ARG A 163 12.90 0.64 -9.74
CA ARG A 163 14.00 -0.29 -10.01
C ARG A 163 13.97 -1.44 -9.01
N ASN A 164 13.73 -2.64 -9.50
CA ASN A 164 13.96 -3.87 -8.76
C ASN A 164 15.47 -4.16 -8.71
N LYS A 165 16.05 -4.02 -7.52
CA LYS A 165 17.50 -4.20 -7.33
C LYS A 165 17.96 -5.65 -7.47
N ILE A 166 17.09 -6.61 -7.21
CA ILE A 166 17.41 -8.04 -7.25
C ILE A 166 17.36 -8.56 -8.70
N LEU A 167 16.28 -8.22 -9.41
CA LEU A 167 16.08 -8.64 -10.80
C LEU A 167 16.77 -7.71 -11.82
N MET A 168 17.33 -6.60 -11.35
CA MET A 168 18.04 -5.60 -12.15
C MET A 168 17.21 -5.04 -13.32
N ASN A 169 15.89 -4.95 -13.15
CA ASN A 169 14.96 -4.38 -14.12
C ASN A 169 14.04 -3.33 -13.47
N MET A 170 13.31 -2.58 -14.31
CA MET A 170 12.25 -1.70 -13.86
C MET A 170 10.94 -2.49 -13.79
N HIS A 171 10.17 -2.30 -12.72
CA HIS A 171 8.85 -2.88 -12.57
C HIS A 171 7.82 -1.76 -12.47
N ASP A 172 6.81 -1.80 -13.33
CA ASP A 172 5.52 -1.21 -13.05
C ASP A 172 4.72 -2.11 -12.08
N ILE A 173 3.57 -1.61 -11.63
CA ILE A 173 2.73 -2.31 -10.66
C ILE A 173 2.23 -3.66 -11.22
N ALA A 174 1.74 -3.68 -12.46
CA ALA A 174 1.16 -4.90 -13.04
C ALA A 174 2.20 -6.01 -13.26
N LEU A 175 3.42 -5.67 -13.69
CA LEU A 175 4.52 -6.62 -13.82
C LEU A 175 4.94 -7.15 -12.45
N ALA A 176 5.06 -6.26 -11.45
CA ALA A 176 5.39 -6.64 -10.08
C ALA A 176 4.35 -7.61 -9.48
N VAL A 177 3.06 -7.27 -9.58
CA VAL A 177 1.96 -8.13 -9.10
C VAL A 177 1.90 -9.42 -9.91
N GLY A 178 2.08 -9.36 -11.23
CA GLY A 178 2.09 -10.53 -12.10
C GLY A 178 3.20 -11.51 -11.75
N ASP A 179 4.43 -11.02 -11.59
CA ASP A 179 5.59 -11.84 -11.26
C ASP A 179 5.42 -12.53 -9.91
N TRP A 180 4.92 -11.80 -8.91
CA TRP A 180 4.58 -12.37 -7.62
C TRP A 180 3.41 -13.37 -7.70
N TYR A 181 2.31 -13.02 -8.37
CA TYR A 181 1.09 -13.83 -8.42
C TYR A 181 1.35 -15.18 -9.09
N PHE A 182 2.12 -15.18 -10.19
CA PHE A 182 2.49 -16.37 -10.93
C PHE A 182 3.73 -17.10 -10.39
N ASP A 183 4.30 -16.66 -9.27
CA ASP A 183 5.51 -17.24 -8.67
C ASP A 183 6.74 -17.20 -9.61
N ARG A 184 6.81 -16.19 -10.49
CA ARG A 184 7.96 -15.99 -11.40
C ARG A 184 9.15 -15.38 -10.67
N ALA A 185 8.90 -14.53 -9.68
CA ALA A 185 9.95 -13.94 -8.85
C ALA A 185 9.43 -13.48 -7.48
N GLY A 186 10.34 -13.37 -6.51
CA GLY A 186 10.10 -12.64 -5.28
C GLY A 186 10.15 -11.14 -5.54
N VAL A 187 9.06 -10.43 -5.22
CA VAL A 187 8.92 -9.00 -5.54
C VAL A 187 8.84 -8.20 -4.25
N LYS A 188 9.91 -7.49 -3.91
CA LYS A 188 9.98 -6.60 -2.76
C LYS A 188 10.59 -5.29 -3.20
N VAL A 189 9.74 -4.41 -3.71
CA VAL A 189 10.16 -3.19 -4.38
C VAL A 189 9.70 -2.01 -3.53
N ILE A 190 10.66 -1.26 -3.02
CA ILE A 190 10.44 -0.08 -2.18
C ILE A 190 11.29 1.03 -2.78
N ASP A 191 10.63 2.13 -3.09
CA ASP A 191 11.22 3.28 -3.75
C ASP A 191 12.04 4.15 -2.77
N CYS A 192 12.79 5.11 -3.30
CA CYS A 192 13.49 6.10 -2.48
C CYS A 192 12.51 7.17 -1.94
N PRO A 193 12.89 7.93 -0.89
CA PRO A 193 12.08 9.06 -0.41
C PRO A 193 11.89 10.14 -1.49
N TYR A 194 10.68 10.74 -1.57
CA TYR A 194 10.41 11.90 -2.42
C TYR A 194 11.45 13.01 -2.17
N PRO A 195 11.93 13.73 -3.20
CA PRO A 195 11.43 13.78 -4.59
C PRO A 195 12.26 12.99 -5.61
N CYS A 196 12.58 11.72 -5.34
CA CYS A 196 13.51 10.98 -6.20
C CYS A 196 12.89 10.32 -7.44
N ASP A 197 11.61 9.94 -7.40
CA ASP A 197 10.95 9.20 -8.49
C ASP A 197 10.22 10.14 -9.43
N ASN A 198 10.79 10.33 -10.61
CA ASN A 198 10.23 11.18 -11.66
C ASN A 198 9.17 10.47 -12.53
N THR A 199 8.92 9.18 -12.29
CA THR A 199 7.90 8.38 -13.00
C THR A 199 6.58 8.34 -12.24
N SER A 200 6.59 8.82 -11.00
CA SER A 200 5.45 8.89 -10.12
C SER A 200 4.30 9.74 -10.69
N HIS A 201 3.10 9.15 -10.74
CA HIS A 201 1.86 9.87 -11.03
C HIS A 201 1.26 10.39 -9.72
N HIS A 202 1.57 11.64 -9.39
CA HIS A 202 1.00 12.32 -8.22
C HIS A 202 -0.46 12.71 -8.47
N LEU A 203 -1.33 12.48 -7.48
CA LEU A 203 -2.69 13.00 -7.48
C LEU A 203 -2.66 14.53 -7.38
N ILE A 204 -3.31 15.16 -8.35
CA ILE A 204 -3.61 16.59 -8.34
C ILE A 204 -5.13 16.71 -8.44
N PHE A 205 -5.74 17.22 -7.37
CA PHE A 205 -7.18 17.44 -7.31
C PHE A 205 -7.46 18.89 -7.69
N ASN A 206 -8.27 19.10 -8.72
CA ASN A 206 -8.86 20.41 -8.98
C ASN A 206 -10.05 20.57 -8.03
N ASN A 207 -10.11 21.68 -7.29
CA ASN A 207 -11.11 21.98 -6.25
C ASN A 207 -12.50 21.36 -6.55
N PHE A 208 -13.00 20.56 -5.61
CA PHE A 208 -14.40 20.12 -5.59
C PHE A 208 -15.33 21.28 -5.19
#